data_AF-A0A842Q834-F1
#
_entry.id   AF-A0A842Q834-F1
#
_cell.length_a   1.000
_cell.length_b   1.000
_cell.length_c   1.000
_cell.angle_alpha   90.00
_cell.angle_beta   90.00
_cell.angle_gamma   90.00
#
_symmetry.space_group_name_H-M   'P 1'
#
loop_
_entity.id
_entity.type
_entity.pdbx_description
1 polymer ?
#
loop_
_entity_poly.entity_id
_entity_poly.type
_entity_poly.pdbx_seq_one_letter_code
_entity_poly.pdbx_strand_id
1 'polypeptide(L)'
;TDCRTFSDDGELTFVNRYSILGWSHDAERRDNSYSDSQMLDRFIEVVNSQSAYNTDGTINAIPILIWHRIDNSGVGDPEQYATTIDLFEKEIKYLHDNGFKVLTMADLGYDENSNYLYLKR
;
A
#
# COMPACT_ATOMS: atom_id res chain seq x y z
N THR A 1 17.50 10.97 -1.75
CA THR A 1 17.65 9.63 -2.33
C THR A 1 16.99 9.65 -3.69
N ASP A 2 17.67 9.20 -4.75
CA ASP A 2 17.08 9.14 -6.09
C ASP A 2 16.13 7.94 -6.17
N CYS A 3 14.83 8.20 -6.21
CA CYS A 3 13.78 7.18 -6.26
C CYS A 3 13.28 6.90 -7.68
N ARG A 4 13.90 7.49 -8.71
CA ARG A 4 13.48 7.29 -10.12
C ARG A 4 13.67 5.82 -10.52
N THR A 5 12.70 5.28 -11.28
CA THR A 5 12.74 3.89 -11.76
C THR A 5 13.96 3.61 -12.63
N PHE A 6 14.25 4.52 -13.54
CA PHE A 6 15.37 4.43 -14.48
C PHE A 6 16.36 5.57 -14.25
N SER A 7 17.64 5.30 -14.46
CA SER A 7 18.67 6.33 -14.61
C SER A 7 18.44 7.11 -15.91
N ASP A 8 19.16 8.21 -16.07
CA ASP A 8 19.13 9.00 -17.31
C ASP A 8 19.59 8.18 -18.55
N ASP A 9 20.32 7.09 -18.31
CA ASP A 9 20.80 6.15 -19.33
C ASP A 9 19.81 4.98 -19.58
N GLY A 10 18.65 4.96 -18.92
CA GLY A 10 17.60 3.95 -19.09
C GLY A 10 17.79 2.67 -18.30
N GLU A 11 18.80 2.59 -17.44
CA GLU A 11 19.05 1.43 -16.57
C GLU A 11 18.21 1.49 -15.30
N LEU A 12 17.74 0.34 -14.79
CA LEU A 12 17.05 0.29 -13.50
C LEU A 12 17.97 0.79 -12.39
N THR A 13 17.48 1.74 -11.59
CA THR A 13 18.25 2.20 -10.43
C THR A 13 18.32 1.09 -9.37
N PHE A 14 19.37 1.12 -8.54
CA PHE A 14 19.56 0.13 -7.47
C PHE A 14 18.30 -0.04 -6.59
N VAL A 15 17.61 1.06 -6.31
CA VAL A 15 16.37 1.07 -5.53
C VAL A 15 15.26 0.29 -6.24
N ASN A 16 15.17 0.31 -7.57
CA ASN A 16 14.06 -0.29 -8.31
C ASN A 16 14.31 -1.71 -8.82
N ARG A 17 15.56 -2.21 -8.77
CA ARG A 17 15.86 -3.57 -9.24
C ARG A 17 15.32 -4.67 -8.31
N TYR A 18 15.20 -4.39 -7.01
CA TYR A 18 14.82 -5.39 -6.00
C TYR A 18 13.82 -4.89 -4.95
N SER A 19 13.28 -3.68 -5.08
CA SER A 19 12.34 -3.14 -4.11
C SER A 19 10.90 -3.22 -4.59
N ILE A 20 10.03 -3.44 -3.63
CA ILE A 20 8.58 -3.31 -3.82
C ILE A 20 8.16 -2.05 -3.10
N LEU A 21 7.54 -1.13 -3.83
CA LEU A 21 7.07 0.13 -3.28
C LEU A 21 5.68 -0.08 -2.69
N GLY A 22 5.53 0.32 -1.44
CA GLY A 22 4.25 0.33 -0.74
C GLY A 22 3.93 1.71 -0.19
N TRP A 23 2.65 1.93 0.07
CA TRP A 23 2.17 3.10 0.76
C TRP A 23 2.26 2.87 2.27
N SER A 24 3.07 3.68 2.93
CA SER A 24 3.23 3.68 4.37
C SER A 24 2.10 4.47 5.02
N HIS A 25 1.12 3.74 5.54
CA HIS A 25 -0.06 4.28 6.20
C HIS A 25 0.33 5.25 7.34
N ASP A 26 1.17 4.79 8.26
CA ASP A 26 1.52 5.55 9.47
C ASP A 26 2.49 6.70 9.20
N ALA A 27 3.34 6.57 8.18
CA ALA A 27 4.21 7.68 7.79
C ALA A 27 3.40 8.82 7.18
N GLU A 28 2.45 8.53 6.27
CA GLU A 28 1.58 9.56 5.72
C GLU A 28 0.68 10.17 6.80
N ARG A 29 0.18 9.36 7.74
CA ARG A 29 -0.54 9.84 8.92
C ARG A 29 0.25 10.89 9.68
N ARG A 30 1.51 10.59 10.05
CA ARG A 30 2.37 11.53 10.80
C ARG A 30 2.61 12.80 9.98
N ASP A 31 3.06 12.64 8.74
CA ASP A 31 3.50 13.77 7.91
C ASP A 31 2.37 14.77 7.63
N ASN A 32 1.10 14.32 7.70
CA ASN A 32 -0.09 15.17 7.54
C ASN A 32 -0.87 15.39 8.85
N SER A 33 -0.42 14.83 9.97
CA SER A 33 -1.10 14.88 11.28
C SER A 33 -2.58 14.44 11.22
N TYR A 34 -2.88 13.37 10.47
CA TYR A 34 -4.25 12.90 10.29
C TYR A 34 -4.84 12.32 11.58
N SER A 35 -6.11 12.67 11.84
CA SER A 35 -6.96 11.94 12.79
C SER A 35 -7.32 10.56 12.25
N ASP A 36 -7.85 9.67 13.10
CA ASP A 36 -8.31 8.35 12.66
C ASP A 36 -9.38 8.44 11.56
N SER A 37 -10.29 9.43 11.62
CA SER A 37 -11.31 9.59 10.58
C SER A 37 -10.72 10.03 9.24
N GLN A 38 -9.79 10.99 9.26
CA GLN A 38 -9.10 11.45 8.04
C GLN A 38 -8.24 10.34 7.45
N MET A 39 -7.62 9.55 8.32
CA MET A 39 -6.78 8.43 7.90
C MET A 39 -7.61 7.33 7.24
N LEU A 40 -8.80 7.02 7.77
CA LEU A 40 -9.74 6.11 7.13
C LEU A 40 -10.18 6.61 5.75
N ASP A 41 -10.53 7.88 5.62
CA ASP A 41 -10.91 8.48 4.33
C ASP A 41 -9.75 8.38 3.32
N ARG A 42 -8.52 8.62 3.77
CA ARG A 42 -7.32 8.49 2.96
C ARG A 42 -7.04 7.04 2.56
N PHE A 43 -7.18 6.10 3.49
CA PHE A 43 -7.09 4.67 3.20
C PHE A 43 -8.06 4.27 2.09
N ILE A 44 -9.32 4.69 2.19
CA ILE A 44 -10.37 4.44 1.19
C ILE A 44 -9.96 5.00 -0.18
N GLU A 45 -9.42 6.22 -0.23
CA GLU A 45 -8.91 6.80 -1.46
C GLU A 45 -7.79 5.95 -2.08
N VAL A 46 -6.80 5.55 -1.27
CA VAL A 46 -5.64 4.78 -1.73
C VAL A 46 -6.06 3.43 -2.30
N VAL A 47 -6.89 2.66 -1.60
CA VAL A 47 -7.29 1.32 -2.07
C VAL A 47 -8.18 1.37 -3.31
N ASN A 48 -8.98 2.41 -3.46
CA ASN A 48 -9.82 2.60 -4.65
C ASN A 48 -9.05 3.15 -5.86
N SER A 49 -7.94 3.88 -5.64
CA SER A 49 -7.18 4.54 -6.72
C SER A 49 -6.72 3.59 -7.84
N GLN A 50 -6.52 2.31 -7.52
CA GLN A 50 -6.06 1.31 -8.48
C GLN A 50 -7.13 0.92 -9.51
N SER A 51 -8.41 1.23 -9.25
CA SER A 51 -9.53 0.94 -10.15
C SER A 51 -9.37 1.63 -11.51
N ALA A 52 -8.67 2.76 -11.57
CA ALA A 52 -8.38 3.45 -12.82
C ALA A 52 -7.46 2.64 -13.76
N TYR A 53 -6.70 1.68 -13.22
CA TYR A 53 -5.77 0.83 -13.97
C TYR A 53 -6.32 -0.59 -14.20
N ASN A 54 -7.32 -1.01 -13.43
CA ASN A 54 -7.89 -2.36 -13.47
C ASN A 54 -9.21 -2.36 -14.24
N THR A 55 -9.18 -2.72 -15.51
CA THR A 55 -10.34 -2.71 -16.42
C THR A 55 -10.64 -4.10 -16.97
N ASP A 56 -11.93 -4.39 -17.22
CA ASP A 56 -12.39 -5.61 -17.91
C ASP A 56 -11.85 -6.93 -17.32
N GLY A 57 -11.72 -7.00 -15.98
CA GLY A 57 -11.22 -8.17 -15.27
C GLY A 57 -9.70 -8.36 -15.33
N THR A 58 -8.98 -7.42 -15.95
CA THR A 58 -7.51 -7.40 -15.96
C THR A 58 -6.99 -6.64 -14.74
N ILE A 59 -6.05 -7.25 -14.01
CA ILE A 59 -5.38 -6.62 -12.87
C ILE A 59 -4.03 -6.09 -13.34
N ASN A 60 -3.90 -4.77 -13.47
CA ASN A 60 -2.66 -4.09 -13.84
C ASN A 60 -1.99 -3.40 -12.63
N ALA A 61 -2.75 -3.14 -11.56
CA ALA A 61 -2.22 -2.47 -10.38
C ALA A 61 -2.84 -3.02 -9.09
N ILE A 62 -2.00 -3.18 -8.06
CA ILE A 62 -2.37 -3.66 -6.73
C ILE A 62 -1.73 -2.71 -5.72
N PRO A 63 -2.50 -2.11 -4.80
CA PRO A 63 -1.92 -1.24 -3.79
C PRO A 63 -1.24 -2.11 -2.73
N ILE A 64 -0.01 -1.79 -2.36
CA ILE A 64 0.72 -2.47 -1.29
C ILE A 64 0.69 -1.57 -0.07
N LEU A 65 0.02 -2.03 0.98
CA LEU A 65 -0.25 -1.25 2.19
C LEU A 65 0.70 -1.67 3.30
N ILE A 66 1.29 -0.70 3.97
CA ILE A 66 2.24 -0.92 5.06
C ILE A 66 1.69 -0.26 6.32
N TRP A 67 1.30 -1.09 7.28
CA TRP A 67 1.09 -0.71 8.68
C TRP A 67 2.34 -1.06 9.49
N HIS A 68 2.63 -0.32 10.55
CA HIS A 68 3.75 -0.60 11.47
C HIS A 68 3.26 -1.37 12.69
N ARG A 69 2.66 -0.66 13.64
CA ARG A 69 2.07 -1.24 14.85
C ARG A 69 0.56 -1.14 14.76
N ILE A 70 -0.12 -2.18 15.20
CA ILE A 70 -1.58 -2.19 15.34
C ILE A 70 -1.87 -2.39 16.82
N ASP A 71 -1.97 -1.27 17.52
CA ASP A 71 -2.22 -1.21 18.95
C ASP A 71 -2.72 0.19 19.34
N ASN A 72 -3.02 0.39 20.62
CA ASN A 72 -3.53 1.67 21.12
C ASN A 72 -2.44 2.60 21.66
N SER A 73 -1.16 2.37 21.33
CA SER A 73 -0.06 3.25 21.77
C SER A 73 -0.09 4.61 21.07
N GLY A 74 -0.80 4.74 19.94
CA GLY A 74 -0.98 5.98 19.19
C GLY A 74 -2.30 6.71 19.42
N VAL A 75 -3.08 6.34 20.45
CA VAL A 75 -4.35 7.03 20.73
C VAL A 75 -4.10 8.49 21.06
N GLY A 76 -4.64 9.38 20.23
CA GLY A 76 -4.51 10.83 20.37
C GLY A 76 -3.13 11.38 19.99
N ASP A 77 -2.24 10.56 19.44
CA ASP A 77 -0.88 10.96 19.06
C ASP A 77 -0.52 10.42 17.66
N PRO A 78 -0.64 11.25 16.60
CA PRO A 78 -0.31 10.85 15.24
C PRO A 78 1.20 10.67 15.00
N GLU A 79 2.07 11.08 15.95
CA GLU A 79 3.52 10.88 15.84
C GLU A 79 3.93 9.44 16.22
N GLN A 80 3.07 8.73 16.96
CA GLN A 80 3.23 7.31 17.21
C GLN A 80 2.96 6.57 15.89
N TYR A 81 3.98 5.90 15.36
CA TYR A 81 3.85 4.95 14.25
C TYR A 81 3.01 3.73 14.68
N ALA A 82 1.70 3.95 14.81
CA ALA A 82 0.72 2.98 15.25
C ALA A 82 -0.68 3.32 14.73
N THR A 83 -1.35 2.32 14.15
CA THR A 83 -2.77 2.34 13.84
C THR A 83 -3.55 1.82 15.04
N THR A 84 -4.52 2.60 15.50
CA THR A 84 -5.42 2.17 16.58
C THR A 84 -6.21 0.93 16.15
N ILE A 85 -6.56 0.07 17.10
CA ILE A 85 -7.30 -1.17 16.80
C ILE A 85 -8.65 -0.83 16.11
N ASP A 86 -9.34 0.20 16.60
CA ASP A 86 -10.61 0.67 16.04
C ASP A 86 -10.50 1.19 14.61
N LEU A 87 -9.39 1.87 14.26
CA LEU A 87 -9.15 2.33 12.89
C LEU A 87 -8.85 1.14 11.97
N PHE A 88 -7.95 0.25 12.40
CA PHE A 88 -7.60 -0.94 11.63
C PHE A 88 -8.83 -1.82 11.35
N GLU A 89 -9.71 -2.02 12.33
CA GLU A 89 -10.94 -2.79 12.14
C GLU A 89 -11.85 -2.17 11.07
N LYS A 90 -11.98 -0.83 11.05
CA LYS A 90 -12.78 -0.13 10.03
C LYS A 90 -12.18 -0.25 8.63
N GLU A 91 -10.86 -0.18 8.52
CA GLU A 91 -10.13 -0.34 7.25
C GLU A 91 -10.33 -1.75 6.70
N ILE A 92 -10.13 -2.79 7.52
CA ILE A 92 -10.33 -4.18 7.12
C ILE A 92 -11.80 -4.46 6.80
N LYS A 93 -12.73 -3.91 7.59
CA LYS A 93 -14.16 -4.00 7.32
C LYS A 93 -14.51 -3.36 5.97
N TYR A 94 -13.94 -2.20 5.64
CA TYR A 94 -14.16 -1.57 4.34
C TYR A 94 -13.71 -2.47 3.19
N LEU A 95 -12.53 -3.08 3.28
CA LEU A 95 -12.05 -4.03 2.26
C LEU A 95 -13.01 -5.21 2.09
N HIS A 96 -13.41 -5.82 3.21
CA HIS A 96 -14.31 -6.96 3.22
C HIS A 96 -15.68 -6.62 2.61
N ASP A 97 -16.32 -5.55 3.08
CA ASP A 97 -17.68 -5.19 2.69
C ASP A 97 -17.78 -4.70 1.23
N ASN A 98 -16.68 -4.19 0.67
CA ASN A 98 -16.60 -3.71 -0.72
C ASN A 98 -15.98 -4.75 -1.68
N GLY A 99 -15.86 -6.01 -1.25
CA GLY A 99 -15.48 -7.12 -2.13
C GLY A 99 -14.01 -7.12 -2.57
N PHE A 100 -13.13 -6.45 -1.85
CA PHE A 100 -11.70 -6.52 -2.12
C PHE A 100 -11.16 -7.92 -1.80
N LYS A 101 -10.29 -8.43 -2.67
CA LYS A 101 -9.48 -9.62 -2.38
C LYS A 101 -8.16 -9.18 -1.76
N VAL A 102 -7.94 -9.52 -0.49
CA VAL A 102 -6.65 -9.30 0.18
C VAL A 102 -5.67 -10.38 -0.27
N LEU A 103 -4.50 -9.95 -0.73
CA LEU A 103 -3.41 -10.80 -1.17
C LEU A 103 -2.22 -10.65 -0.22
N THR A 104 -1.41 -11.69 -0.13
CA THR A 104 -0.14 -11.69 0.59
C THR A 104 1.01 -11.65 -0.39
N MET A 105 2.20 -11.33 0.10
CA MET A 105 3.44 -11.43 -0.69
C MET A 105 3.67 -12.85 -1.24
N ALA A 106 3.12 -13.89 -0.60
CA ALA A 106 3.23 -15.26 -1.07
C ALA A 106 2.44 -15.51 -2.37
N ASP A 107 1.40 -14.70 -2.65
CA ASP A 107 0.59 -14.75 -3.86
C ASP A 107 1.28 -14.07 -5.05
N LEU A 108 2.36 -13.32 -4.82
CA LEU A 108 3.13 -12.65 -5.86
C LEU A 108 4.30 -13.53 -6.32
N GLY A 109 4.48 -13.64 -7.64
CA GLY A 109 5.66 -14.21 -8.29
C GLY A 109 6.43 -13.13 -9.04
N TYR A 110 7.68 -13.42 -9.38
CA TYR A 110 8.53 -12.58 -10.23
C TYR A 110 8.97 -13.39 -11.45
N ASP A 111 8.82 -12.82 -12.64
CA ASP A 111 9.31 -13.41 -13.88
C ASP A 111 10.63 -12.74 -14.27
N GLU A 112 11.72 -13.50 -14.20
CA GLU A 112 13.08 -13.03 -14.51
C GLU A 112 13.29 -12.69 -16.00
N ASN A 113 12.43 -13.21 -16.89
CA ASN A 113 12.55 -12.92 -18.33
C ASN A 113 11.96 -11.56 -18.69
N SER A 114 10.78 -11.24 -18.13
CA SER A 114 10.09 -9.98 -18.37
C SER A 114 10.45 -8.90 -17.34
N ASN A 115 11.03 -9.29 -16.20
CA ASN A 115 11.29 -8.45 -15.03
C ASN A 115 10.02 -7.85 -14.38
N TYR A 116 8.88 -8.56 -14.48
CA TYR A 116 7.60 -8.13 -13.90
C TYR A 116 7.12 -9.06 -12.78
N LEU A 117 6.39 -8.46 -11.82
CA LEU A 117 5.61 -9.21 -10.84
C LEU A 117 4.32 -9.72 -11.47
N TYR A 118 3.88 -10.90 -11.04
CA TYR A 118 2.61 -11.48 -11.46
C TYR A 118 1.88 -12.14 -10.29
N LEU A 119 0.57 -12.32 -10.42
CA LEU A 119 -0.22 -13.11 -9.48
C LEU A 119 -0.04 -14.60 -9.76
N LYS A 120 0.45 -15.33 -8.77
CA LYS A 120 0.48 -16.80 -8.82
C LYS A 120 -0.95 -17.33 -8.91
N ARG A 121 -1.11 -18.40 -9.68
CA ARG A 121 -2.37 -19.13 -9.83
C ARG A 121 -2.46 -20.27 -8.84
#